data_AF-A0A182YNM6-F1
#
_entry.id   AF-A0A182YNM6-F1
#
_cell.length_a   1.000
_cell.length_b   1.000
_cell.length_c   1.000
_cell.angle_alpha   90.00
_cell.angle_beta   90.00
_cell.angle_gamma   90.00
#
_symmetry.space_group_name_H-M   'P 1'
#
loop_
_entity.id
_entity.type
_entity.pdbx_description
1 polymer ?
#
loop_
_entity_poly.entity_id
_entity_poly.type
_entity_poly.pdbx_seq_one_letter_code
_entity_poly.pdbx_strand_id
1 'polypeptide(L)'
;MEALGKVRTFEQFRQDFPRWLINVRNPVDLFTLQPSYIVSQVFCIVGAFVCLAHALRQGGRWPYLWFASVLSGMLIEGSMYFSPYGETIWLSPTAVDLFDQRIPIFIFFVSFWAVSKLRLKCRWSEHIAVGMLVVLFDVPFDMVSIKYLHWTLHETEPLLSERIYSVPWTLLLFFAVTTFTFSYLFHNMRKWMDPAPHNNRWAAGPIRSELVAAIGAASISLSIGSALFLAFNYPLHTVLGIPKKVIVIGVFLGALTIFWKFDRKSNRSGPSSQSFMDHLLNGYIVGHFLLYLGLAIALNPRDVVSSGRHQPIGNCRNATSPNTDLCLDSFNRSYYDFHCVAMPPQEGAYWYTICGTSYGNHPEFLYVMIVITFVATLIHWTIHYDFPPEPAELILL
;
A
#
# COMPACT_ATOMS: atom_id res chain seq x y z
N MET A 1 11.18 -27.05 11.78
CA MET A 1 9.94 -27.36 11.02
C MET A 1 8.73 -27.63 11.93
N GLU A 2 8.81 -28.47 12.98
CA GLU A 2 7.65 -28.77 13.87
C GLU A 2 7.05 -27.56 14.61
N ALA A 3 7.82 -26.51 14.90
CA ALA A 3 7.32 -25.34 15.64
C ALA A 3 6.43 -24.39 14.83
N LEU A 4 6.50 -24.42 13.49
CA LEU A 4 5.78 -23.48 12.61
C LEU A 4 4.36 -23.95 12.28
N GLY A 5 4.13 -25.27 12.23
CA GLY A 5 2.84 -25.86 11.89
C GLY A 5 1.93 -26.13 13.09
N LYS A 6 2.36 -25.88 14.33
CA LYS A 6 1.55 -26.16 15.51
C LYS A 6 0.44 -25.12 15.63
N VAL A 7 -0.81 -25.59 15.52
CA VAL A 7 -2.01 -24.76 15.70
C VAL A 7 -2.04 -24.20 17.12
N ARG A 8 -2.36 -22.90 17.26
CA ARG A 8 -2.48 -22.23 18.56
C ARG A 8 -3.82 -21.51 18.69
N THR A 9 -4.38 -21.49 19.90
CA THR A 9 -5.53 -20.64 20.24
C THR A 9 -5.10 -19.22 20.59
N PHE A 10 -6.06 -18.29 20.64
CA PHE A 10 -5.80 -16.90 21.02
C PHE A 10 -5.27 -16.78 22.46
N GLU A 11 -5.79 -17.58 23.40
CA GLU A 11 -5.35 -17.58 24.81
C GLU A 11 -3.91 -18.11 24.94
N GLN A 12 -3.57 -19.17 24.19
CA GLN A 12 -2.21 -19.71 24.18
C GLN A 12 -1.22 -18.68 23.61
N PHE A 13 -1.61 -18.01 22.52
CA PHE A 13 -0.84 -16.92 21.94
C PHE A 13 -0.64 -15.77 22.94
N ARG A 14 -1.68 -15.39 23.69
CA ARG A 14 -1.62 -14.34 24.72
C ARG A 14 -0.82 -14.73 25.96
N GLN A 15 -0.68 -16.02 26.27
CA GLN A 15 0.14 -16.49 27.41
C GLN A 15 1.64 -16.48 27.10
N ASP A 16 2.03 -16.56 25.83
CA ASP A 16 3.42 -16.40 25.37
C ASP A 16 3.92 -14.92 25.46
N PHE A 17 3.05 -14.00 25.90
CA PHE A 17 3.15 -12.54 25.82
C PHE A 17 4.01 -11.84 26.90
N PRO A 18 5.21 -12.34 27.24
CA PRO A 18 6.30 -11.38 27.39
C PRO A 18 7.53 -11.74 26.56
N ARG A 19 7.48 -12.75 25.67
CA ARG A 19 8.57 -13.04 24.74
C ARG A 19 8.46 -12.19 23.45
N TRP A 20 8.87 -10.92 23.55
CA TRP A 20 9.72 -10.19 22.57
C TRP A 20 9.08 -9.20 21.60
N LEU A 21 9.69 -8.01 21.59
CA LEU A 21 9.49 -6.89 20.67
C LEU A 21 9.87 -7.21 19.22
N ILE A 22 10.79 -8.16 19.02
CA ILE A 22 11.42 -8.52 17.74
C ILE A 22 11.46 -10.05 17.64
N ASN A 23 10.93 -10.60 16.55
CA ASN A 23 11.06 -12.01 16.19
C ASN A 23 11.91 -12.14 14.92
N VAL A 24 12.89 -13.03 14.94
CA VAL A 24 13.79 -13.29 13.81
C VAL A 24 13.63 -14.74 13.37
N ARG A 25 13.38 -14.92 12.08
CA ARG A 25 13.18 -16.24 11.45
C ARG A 25 14.27 -16.52 10.42
N ASN A 26 14.48 -17.80 10.14
CA ASN A 26 15.41 -18.21 9.10
C ASN A 26 14.87 -17.79 7.71
N PRO A 27 15.56 -16.89 6.97
CA PRO A 27 15.09 -16.40 5.68
C PRO A 27 15.10 -17.50 4.61
N VAL A 28 15.94 -18.54 4.75
CA VAL A 28 15.99 -19.66 3.79
C VAL A 28 14.70 -20.45 3.86
N ASP A 29 14.22 -20.76 5.06
CA ASP A 29 12.96 -21.49 5.25
C ASP A 29 11.79 -20.68 4.68
N LEU A 30 11.75 -19.38 4.95
CA LEU A 30 10.72 -18.49 4.40
C LEU A 30 10.79 -18.39 2.87
N PHE A 31 11.99 -18.36 2.29
CA PHE A 31 12.16 -18.34 0.83
C PHE A 31 11.67 -19.62 0.16
N THR A 32 11.81 -20.78 0.82
CA THR A 32 11.28 -22.04 0.29
C THR A 32 9.75 -22.10 0.29
N LEU A 33 9.10 -21.42 1.24
CA LEU A 33 7.64 -21.44 1.39
C LEU A 33 6.95 -20.30 0.63
N GLN A 34 7.59 -19.12 0.58
CA GLN A 34 7.04 -17.88 0.03
C GLN A 34 8.15 -17.05 -0.65
N PRO A 35 8.72 -17.53 -1.77
CA PRO A 35 9.85 -16.88 -2.44
C PRO A 35 9.50 -15.45 -2.90
N SER A 36 8.29 -15.25 -3.44
CA SER A 36 7.79 -13.94 -3.84
C SER A 36 7.82 -12.93 -2.69
N TYR A 37 7.51 -13.37 -1.47
CA TYR A 37 7.39 -12.47 -0.33
C TYR A 37 8.75 -11.96 0.12
N ILE A 38 9.75 -12.85 0.19
CA ILE A 38 11.13 -12.47 0.52
C ILE A 38 11.70 -11.52 -0.54
N VAL A 39 11.44 -11.79 -1.83
CA VAL A 39 11.87 -10.90 -2.91
C VAL A 39 11.22 -9.52 -2.77
N SER A 40 9.90 -9.46 -2.51
CA SER A 40 9.19 -8.21 -2.26
C SER A 40 9.73 -7.46 -1.04
N GLN A 41 10.05 -8.15 0.06
CA GLN A 41 10.63 -7.53 1.26
C GLN A 41 11.98 -6.87 0.97
N VAL A 42 12.89 -7.59 0.31
CA VAL A 42 14.21 -7.07 -0.07
C VAL A 42 14.05 -5.87 -1.00
N PHE A 43 13.15 -5.96 -1.98
CA PHE A 43 12.87 -4.88 -2.91
C PHE A 43 12.40 -3.62 -2.16
N CYS A 44 11.38 -3.73 -1.30
CA CYS A 44 10.86 -2.61 -0.50
C CYS A 44 11.93 -1.97 0.39
N ILE A 45 12.78 -2.77 1.05
CA ILE A 45 13.87 -2.27 1.89
C ILE A 45 14.88 -1.47 1.04
N VAL A 46 15.30 -2.01 -0.11
CA VAL A 46 16.22 -1.32 -1.02
C VAL A 46 15.60 -0.01 -1.51
N GLY A 47 14.32 -0.02 -1.90
CA GLY A 47 13.59 1.16 -2.31
C GLY A 47 13.58 2.25 -1.26
N ALA A 48 13.34 1.89 -0.01
CA ALA A 48 13.33 2.82 1.10
C ALA A 48 14.67 3.52 1.29
N PHE A 49 15.77 2.79 1.20
CA PHE A 49 17.11 3.35 1.29
C PHE A 49 17.44 4.24 0.09
N VAL A 50 17.02 3.86 -1.13
CA VAL A 50 17.17 4.70 -2.32
C VAL A 50 16.36 6.00 -2.17
N CYS A 51 15.12 5.91 -1.68
CA CYS A 51 14.26 7.06 -1.38
C CYS A 51 14.86 7.97 -0.31
N LEU A 52 15.40 7.40 0.78
CA LEU A 52 16.07 8.16 1.83
C LEU A 52 17.32 8.86 1.30
N ALA A 53 18.16 8.15 0.54
CA ALA A 53 19.36 8.71 -0.07
C ALA A 53 19.03 9.85 -1.03
N HIS A 54 17.98 9.70 -1.86
CA HIS A 54 17.47 10.76 -2.73
C HIS A 54 16.99 11.96 -1.91
N ALA A 55 16.17 11.73 -0.88
CA ALA A 55 15.62 12.78 -0.03
C ALA A 55 16.72 13.59 0.69
N LEU A 56 17.72 12.91 1.25
CA LEU A 56 18.87 13.55 1.91
C LEU A 56 19.74 14.33 0.91
N ARG A 57 19.95 13.82 -0.31
CA ARG A 57 20.74 14.51 -1.34
C ARG A 57 20.04 15.73 -1.93
N GLN A 58 18.73 15.67 -2.13
CA GLN A 58 17.96 16.82 -2.62
C GLN A 58 17.83 17.91 -1.55
N GLY A 59 17.88 17.54 -0.26
CA GLY A 59 17.81 18.48 0.86
C GLY A 59 16.47 19.21 0.93
N GLY A 60 16.45 20.39 1.54
CA GLY A 60 15.22 21.18 1.71
C GLY A 60 14.15 20.40 2.47
N ARG A 61 12.93 20.35 1.93
CA ARG A 61 11.78 19.68 2.58
C ARG A 61 11.73 18.17 2.35
N TRP A 62 12.59 17.61 1.51
CA TRP A 62 12.54 16.20 1.12
C TRP A 62 12.80 15.22 2.27
N PRO A 63 13.77 15.43 3.18
CA PRO A 63 13.95 14.57 4.34
C PRO A 63 12.74 14.56 5.28
N TYR A 64 12.09 15.72 5.46
CA TYR A 64 10.88 15.83 6.28
C TYR A 64 9.68 15.13 5.63
N LEU A 65 9.57 15.17 4.29
CA LEU A 65 8.55 14.43 3.57
C LEU A 65 8.76 12.92 3.74
N TRP A 66 9.99 12.44 3.57
CA TRP A 66 10.32 11.03 3.78
C TRP A 66 9.98 10.58 5.21
N PHE A 67 10.40 11.37 6.21
CA PHE A 67 10.09 11.09 7.61
C PHE A 67 8.57 11.10 7.89
N ALA A 68 7.83 12.07 7.35
CA ALA A 68 6.39 12.15 7.49
C ALA A 68 5.68 10.96 6.83
N SER A 69 6.15 10.50 5.66
CA SER A 69 5.61 9.34 4.96
C SER A 69 5.81 8.06 5.77
N VAL A 70 7.02 7.83 6.31
CA VAL A 70 7.30 6.69 7.20
C VAL A 70 6.38 6.73 8.41
N LEU A 71 6.30 7.88 9.08
CA LEU A 71 5.44 8.04 10.26
C LEU A 71 3.95 7.81 9.93
N SER A 72 3.48 8.30 8.78
CA SER A 72 2.10 8.09 8.33
C SER A 72 1.81 6.60 8.09
N GLY A 73 2.73 5.87 7.43
CA GLY A 73 2.61 4.42 7.23
C GLY A 73 2.57 3.66 8.55
N MET A 74 3.45 4.02 9.49
CA MET A 74 3.46 3.46 10.85
C MET A 74 2.14 3.66 11.58
N LEU A 75 1.53 4.84 11.45
CA LEU A 75 0.27 5.16 12.11
C LEU A 75 -0.91 4.42 11.46
N ILE A 76 -0.94 4.30 10.14
CA ILE A 76 -1.97 3.52 9.41
C ILE A 76 -1.92 2.07 9.91
N GLU A 77 -0.76 1.44 9.83
CA GLU A 77 -0.57 0.03 10.21
C GLU A 77 -0.81 -0.17 11.71
N GLY A 78 -0.23 0.69 12.55
CA GLY A 78 -0.44 0.65 14.00
C GLY A 78 -1.92 0.78 14.37
N SER A 79 -2.67 1.67 13.73
CA SER A 79 -4.10 1.87 14.04
C SER A 79 -4.94 0.62 13.81
N MET A 80 -4.60 -0.19 12.82
CA MET A 80 -5.29 -1.45 12.52
C MET A 80 -4.92 -2.53 13.55
N TYR A 81 -3.66 -2.60 14.00
CA TYR A 81 -3.20 -3.66 14.89
C TYR A 81 -3.38 -3.40 16.39
N PHE A 82 -3.53 -2.15 16.82
CA PHE A 82 -3.77 -1.81 18.22
C PHE A 82 -5.25 -1.84 18.63
N SER A 83 -6.16 -2.00 17.67
CA SER A 83 -7.59 -2.19 17.95
C SER A 83 -7.94 -3.69 17.96
N PRO A 84 -8.58 -4.22 19.02
CA PRO A 84 -9.02 -5.62 19.06
C PRO A 84 -10.10 -5.94 18.01
N TYR A 85 -10.76 -4.93 17.45
CA TYR A 85 -11.73 -5.05 16.36
C TYR A 85 -11.17 -4.57 15.02
N GLY A 86 -9.89 -4.15 14.97
CA GLY A 86 -9.24 -3.57 13.79
C GLY A 86 -8.45 -4.57 12.95
N GLU A 87 -8.27 -5.81 13.44
CA GLU A 87 -7.56 -6.86 12.70
C GLU A 87 -8.40 -7.33 11.51
N THR A 88 -8.22 -6.65 10.39
CA THR A 88 -8.87 -6.96 9.11
C THR A 88 -7.90 -7.55 8.09
N ILE A 89 -6.60 -7.47 8.39
CA ILE A 89 -5.51 -7.94 7.55
C ILE A 89 -4.52 -8.71 8.43
N TRP A 90 -4.09 -9.88 7.98
CA TRP A 90 -3.05 -10.65 8.65
C TRP A 90 -1.87 -10.86 7.71
N LEU A 91 -0.72 -10.33 8.11
CA LEU A 91 0.53 -10.50 7.38
C LEU A 91 1.10 -11.89 7.65
N SER A 92 1.62 -12.51 6.59
CA SER A 92 2.40 -13.71 6.72
C SER A 92 3.73 -13.39 7.42
N PRO A 93 4.33 -14.34 8.15
CA PRO A 93 5.54 -14.03 8.89
C PRO A 93 6.73 -13.68 7.99
N THR A 94 7.58 -12.79 8.48
CA THR A 94 8.75 -12.32 7.74
C THR A 94 10.06 -12.67 8.42
N ALA A 95 11.18 -12.33 7.78
CA ALA A 95 12.50 -12.58 8.36
C ALA A 95 12.68 -11.83 9.68
N VAL A 96 12.10 -10.63 9.79
CA VAL A 96 12.13 -9.79 10.99
C VAL A 96 10.76 -9.16 11.21
N ASP A 97 10.09 -9.64 12.24
CA ASP A 97 8.76 -9.21 12.63
C ASP A 97 8.80 -8.44 13.96
N LEU A 98 8.00 -7.38 14.08
CA LEU A 98 7.81 -6.63 15.32
C LEU A 98 6.45 -6.94 15.95
N PHE A 99 6.38 -6.72 17.27
CA PHE A 99 5.14 -6.83 18.06
C PHE A 99 4.42 -8.16 17.86
N ASP A 100 5.13 -9.27 18.07
CA ASP A 100 4.57 -10.62 17.95
C ASP A 100 4.01 -10.91 16.54
N GLN A 101 4.76 -10.51 15.51
CA GLN A 101 4.41 -10.79 14.12
C GLN A 101 3.14 -10.12 13.65
N ARG A 102 2.88 -8.95 14.25
CA ARG A 102 1.87 -8.02 13.78
C ARG A 102 2.42 -7.12 12.68
N ILE A 103 3.66 -6.65 12.83
CA ILE A 103 4.24 -5.65 11.93
C ILE A 103 5.61 -6.10 11.44
N PRO A 104 5.71 -6.62 10.20
CA PRO A 104 6.98 -6.84 9.52
C PRO A 104 7.83 -5.59 9.46
N ILE A 105 9.14 -5.72 9.66
CA ILE A 105 10.03 -4.55 9.71
C ILE A 105 10.07 -3.79 8.37
N PHE A 106 9.85 -4.48 7.24
CA PHE A 106 9.89 -3.88 5.92
C PHE A 106 8.77 -2.85 5.71
N ILE A 107 7.68 -2.91 6.50
CA ILE A 107 6.58 -1.94 6.43
C ILE A 107 7.03 -0.54 6.85
N PHE A 108 7.97 -0.41 7.79
CA PHE A 108 8.57 0.88 8.15
C PHE A 108 9.38 1.51 7.01
N PHE A 109 9.71 0.71 6.01
CA PHE A 109 10.48 1.11 4.85
C PHE A 109 9.59 1.40 3.63
N VAL A 110 8.28 1.13 3.68
CA VAL A 110 7.33 1.52 2.62
C VAL A 110 7.07 3.03 2.71
N SER A 111 7.99 3.81 2.15
CA SER A 111 7.87 5.27 2.08
C SER A 111 7.21 5.66 0.76
N PHE A 112 5.99 6.20 0.84
CA PHE A 112 5.30 6.77 -0.31
C PHE A 112 6.09 7.96 -0.86
N TRP A 113 6.52 7.83 -2.12
CA TRP A 113 7.16 8.91 -2.85
C TRP A 113 6.11 9.73 -3.59
N ALA A 114 6.08 11.03 -3.27
CA ALA A 114 5.10 11.96 -3.81
C ALA A 114 5.60 12.72 -5.05
N VAL A 115 4.61 13.11 -5.84
CA VAL A 115 4.66 13.59 -7.21
C VAL A 115 5.06 15.07 -7.28
N SER A 116 6.25 15.40 -6.78
CA SER A 116 6.71 16.78 -6.68
C SER A 116 6.94 17.48 -8.03
N LYS A 117 7.02 16.69 -9.12
CA LYS A 117 7.41 17.15 -10.46
C LYS A 117 6.22 17.53 -11.36
N LEU A 118 4.98 17.20 -10.99
CA LEU A 118 3.81 17.43 -11.86
C LEU A 118 3.42 18.92 -12.04
N ARG A 119 3.82 19.81 -11.13
CA ARG A 119 3.63 21.29 -11.19
C ARG A 119 2.27 21.74 -11.79
N LEU A 120 1.18 21.07 -11.41
CA LEU A 120 -0.15 21.36 -11.95
C LEU A 120 -0.64 22.75 -11.51
N LYS A 121 -1.32 23.50 -12.41
CA LYS A 121 -1.84 24.85 -12.09
C LYS A 121 -2.81 24.86 -10.91
N CYS A 122 -3.64 23.82 -10.80
CA CYS A 122 -4.54 23.66 -9.68
C CYS A 122 -3.83 22.87 -8.56
N ARG A 123 -3.55 23.53 -7.44
CA ARG A 123 -2.86 22.91 -6.29
C ARG A 123 -3.57 21.66 -5.77
N TRP A 124 -4.90 21.66 -5.78
CA TRP A 124 -5.71 20.50 -5.38
C TRP A 124 -5.52 19.29 -6.29
N SER A 125 -5.35 19.51 -7.60
CA SER A 125 -5.14 18.40 -8.54
C SER A 125 -3.82 17.68 -8.28
N GLU A 126 -2.77 18.37 -7.84
CA GLU A 126 -1.49 17.70 -7.49
C GLU A 126 -1.66 16.70 -6.35
N HIS A 127 -2.40 17.05 -5.30
CA HIS A 127 -2.67 16.13 -4.19
C HIS A 127 -3.54 14.94 -4.62
N ILE A 128 -4.52 15.16 -5.51
CA ILE A 128 -5.31 14.06 -6.08
C ILE A 128 -4.39 13.12 -6.88
N ALA A 129 -3.37 13.67 -7.55
CA ALA A 129 -2.48 12.88 -8.40
C ALA A 129 -1.60 11.99 -7.55
N VAL A 130 -1.16 12.50 -6.40
CA VAL A 130 -0.44 11.72 -5.40
C VAL A 130 -1.29 10.54 -4.93
N GLY A 131 -2.56 10.73 -4.59
CA GLY A 131 -3.46 9.63 -4.22
C GLY A 131 -3.66 8.60 -5.34
N MET A 132 -3.87 9.04 -6.58
CA MET A 132 -4.03 8.14 -7.73
C MET A 132 -2.75 7.37 -8.08
N LEU A 133 -1.58 8.00 -7.94
CA LEU A 133 -0.31 7.35 -8.21
C LEU A 133 0.02 6.31 -7.15
N VAL A 134 -0.30 6.56 -5.87
CA VAL A 134 -0.19 5.52 -4.84
C VAL A 134 -1.03 4.30 -5.19
N VAL A 135 -2.29 4.48 -5.59
CA VAL A 135 -3.12 3.35 -6.07
C VAL A 135 -2.46 2.64 -7.26
N LEU A 136 -1.90 3.37 -8.22
CA LEU A 136 -1.23 2.76 -9.35
C LEU A 136 -0.03 1.89 -8.92
N PHE A 137 0.75 2.32 -7.92
CA PHE A 137 1.83 1.52 -7.34
C PHE A 137 1.32 0.32 -6.54
N ASP A 138 0.25 0.50 -5.76
CA ASP A 138 -0.24 -0.51 -4.83
C ASP A 138 -0.97 -1.65 -5.55
N VAL A 139 -1.75 -1.37 -6.60
CA VAL A 139 -2.54 -2.42 -7.30
C VAL A 139 -1.72 -3.66 -7.70
N PRO A 140 -0.60 -3.57 -8.44
CA PRO A 140 0.16 -4.78 -8.81
C PRO A 140 0.80 -5.45 -7.60
N PHE A 141 1.20 -4.68 -6.58
CA PHE A 141 1.73 -5.20 -5.33
C PHE A 141 0.66 -5.99 -4.57
N ASP A 142 -0.52 -5.43 -4.38
CA ASP A 142 -1.64 -6.05 -3.68
C ASP A 142 -2.17 -7.28 -4.41
N MET A 143 -2.29 -7.21 -5.75
CA MET A 143 -2.75 -8.32 -6.58
C MET A 143 -1.86 -9.55 -6.41
N VAL A 144 -0.54 -9.35 -6.47
CA VAL A 144 0.43 -10.43 -6.24
C VAL A 144 0.44 -10.82 -4.77
N SER A 145 0.52 -9.86 -3.86
CA SER A 145 0.71 -10.14 -2.44
C SER A 145 -0.43 -10.92 -1.81
N ILE A 146 -1.69 -10.59 -2.14
CA ILE A 146 -2.84 -11.35 -1.64
C ILE A 146 -2.89 -12.73 -2.32
N LYS A 147 -2.62 -12.82 -3.62
CA LYS A 147 -2.66 -14.09 -4.35
C LYS A 147 -1.55 -15.06 -3.94
N TYR A 148 -0.39 -14.54 -3.55
CA TYR A 148 0.77 -15.27 -3.03
C TYR A 148 0.86 -15.27 -1.49
N LEU A 149 -0.26 -14.98 -0.81
CA LEU A 149 -0.39 -15.10 0.65
C LEU A 149 0.65 -14.34 1.47
N HIS A 150 1.17 -13.21 0.96
CA HIS A 150 1.99 -12.27 1.73
C HIS A 150 1.16 -11.68 2.88
N TRP A 151 -0.14 -11.47 2.64
CA TRP A 151 -1.14 -11.24 3.69
C TRP A 151 -2.50 -11.78 3.26
N THR A 152 -3.35 -12.02 4.25
CA THR A 152 -4.74 -12.43 4.08
C THR A 152 -5.68 -11.34 4.58
N LEU A 153 -6.92 -11.38 4.07
CA LEU A 153 -7.97 -10.42 4.39
C LEU A 153 -9.07 -11.08 5.20
N HIS A 154 -9.77 -10.29 5.98
CA HIS A 154 -10.97 -10.70 6.70
C HIS A 154 -12.09 -11.03 5.71
N GLU A 155 -12.51 -12.29 5.67
CA GLU A 155 -13.44 -12.78 4.64
C GLU A 155 -14.88 -12.28 4.85
N THR A 156 -15.29 -12.13 6.11
CA THR A 156 -16.63 -11.67 6.48
C THR A 156 -16.76 -10.15 6.60
N GLU A 157 -15.68 -9.39 6.46
CA GLU A 157 -15.71 -7.92 6.58
C GLU A 157 -16.40 -7.29 5.36
N PRO A 158 -17.56 -6.63 5.53
CA PRO A 158 -18.31 -6.07 4.40
C PRO A 158 -17.49 -5.08 3.59
N LEU A 159 -16.61 -4.30 4.20
CA LEU A 159 -15.76 -3.36 3.45
C LEU A 159 -14.82 -4.07 2.48
N LEU A 160 -14.37 -5.29 2.77
CA LEU A 160 -13.37 -6.01 1.97
C LEU A 160 -13.96 -7.04 0.98
N SER A 161 -15.29 -7.16 0.92
CA SER A 161 -15.96 -8.22 0.16
C SER A 161 -15.90 -8.06 -1.36
N GLU A 162 -15.98 -6.83 -1.87
CA GLU A 162 -15.87 -6.54 -3.31
C GLU A 162 -14.40 -6.37 -3.72
N ARG A 163 -13.89 -7.30 -4.54
CA ARG A 163 -12.47 -7.38 -4.91
C ARG A 163 -12.27 -7.37 -6.44
N ILE A 164 -11.12 -6.87 -6.88
CA ILE A 164 -10.57 -6.96 -8.26
C ILE A 164 -9.25 -7.72 -8.19
N TYR A 165 -9.20 -8.92 -8.79
CA TYR A 165 -8.03 -9.82 -8.72
C TYR A 165 -7.43 -9.95 -7.31
N SER A 166 -8.29 -10.20 -6.31
CA SER A 166 -7.99 -10.30 -4.88
C SER A 166 -7.91 -8.97 -4.11
N VAL A 167 -7.77 -7.83 -4.79
CA VAL A 167 -7.61 -6.52 -4.13
C VAL A 167 -8.96 -5.88 -3.83
N PRO A 168 -9.26 -5.48 -2.57
CA PRO A 168 -10.51 -4.82 -2.24
C PRO A 168 -10.62 -3.43 -2.87
N TRP A 169 -11.75 -3.14 -3.51
CA TRP A 169 -11.99 -1.81 -4.12
C TRP A 169 -11.91 -0.67 -3.11
N THR A 170 -12.45 -0.89 -1.91
CA THR A 170 -12.44 0.07 -0.81
C THR A 170 -11.05 0.35 -0.28
N LEU A 171 -10.17 -0.65 -0.27
CA LEU A 171 -8.78 -0.49 0.16
C LEU A 171 -8.04 0.48 -0.76
N LEU A 172 -8.22 0.34 -2.08
CA LEU A 172 -7.67 1.27 -3.07
C LEU A 172 -8.17 2.70 -2.85
N LEU A 173 -9.48 2.87 -2.61
CA LEU A 173 -10.04 4.19 -2.33
C LEU A 173 -9.53 4.77 -1.01
N PHE A 174 -9.39 3.95 0.03
CA PHE A 174 -8.84 4.35 1.32
C PHE A 174 -7.41 4.87 1.20
N PHE A 175 -6.52 4.14 0.51
CA PHE A 175 -5.15 4.61 0.26
C PHE A 175 -5.11 5.88 -0.60
N ALA A 176 -5.98 5.99 -1.61
CA ALA A 176 -6.07 7.21 -2.43
C ALA A 176 -6.41 8.45 -1.59
N VAL A 177 -7.45 8.37 -0.75
CA VAL A 177 -7.92 9.53 0.02
C VAL A 177 -7.01 9.87 1.19
N THR A 178 -6.44 8.86 1.88
CA THR A 178 -5.49 9.09 2.98
C THR A 178 -4.17 9.69 2.49
N THR A 179 -3.69 9.26 1.32
CA THR A 179 -2.49 9.85 0.72
C THR A 179 -2.77 11.26 0.18
N PHE A 180 -3.98 11.48 -0.38
CA PHE A 180 -4.44 12.82 -0.74
C PHE A 180 -4.44 13.78 0.46
N THR A 181 -5.03 13.38 1.59
CA THR A 181 -5.08 14.20 2.80
C THR A 181 -3.69 14.42 3.38
N PHE A 182 -2.84 13.39 3.41
CA PHE A 182 -1.44 13.50 3.81
C PHE A 182 -0.69 14.55 2.99
N SER A 183 -0.74 14.45 1.65
CA SER A 183 -0.07 15.39 0.75
C SER A 183 -0.61 16.81 0.96
N TYR A 184 -1.93 16.96 1.07
CA TYR A 184 -2.56 18.25 1.31
C TYR A 184 -2.11 18.89 2.63
N LEU A 185 -2.12 18.13 3.73
CA LEU A 185 -1.74 18.63 5.06
C LEU A 185 -0.25 18.94 5.13
N PHE A 186 0.62 18.09 4.58
CA PHE A 186 2.07 18.30 4.56
C PHE A 186 2.46 19.63 3.91
N HIS A 187 1.77 20.01 2.82
CA HIS A 187 2.03 21.26 2.13
C HIS A 187 1.36 22.48 2.77
N ASN A 188 0.18 22.33 3.37
CA ASN A 188 -0.59 23.47 3.89
C ASN A 188 -0.31 23.76 5.38
N MET A 189 -0.08 22.75 6.22
CA MET A 189 0.27 22.97 7.65
C MET A 189 1.51 23.85 7.80
N ARG A 190 2.51 23.63 6.94
CA ARG A 190 3.72 24.46 6.90
C ARG A 190 3.41 25.94 6.63
N LYS A 191 2.48 26.23 5.73
CA LYS A 191 2.06 27.62 5.43
C LYS A 191 1.26 28.25 6.56
N TRP A 192 0.49 27.47 7.30
CA TRP A 192 -0.25 27.96 8.47
C TRP A 192 0.68 28.30 9.62
N MET A 193 1.78 27.56 9.76
CA MET A 193 2.77 27.78 10.81
C MET A 193 3.80 28.85 10.49
N ASP A 194 4.27 28.90 9.24
CA ASP A 194 5.21 29.90 8.75
C ASP A 194 4.64 30.55 7.49
N PRO A 195 3.87 31.64 7.65
CA PRO A 195 3.23 32.34 6.53
C PRO A 195 4.22 33.09 5.61
N ALA A 196 5.52 33.09 5.92
CA ALA A 196 6.50 33.81 5.13
C ALA A 196 6.42 33.40 3.64
N PRO A 197 6.47 34.36 2.70
CA PRO A 197 6.39 34.09 1.27
C PRO A 197 7.67 33.41 0.79
N HIS A 198 7.70 32.08 0.94
CA HIS A 198 8.76 31.26 0.37
C HIS A 198 8.48 31.08 -1.13
N ASN A 199 9.24 31.76 -1.99
CA ASN A 199 9.15 31.63 -3.45
C ASN A 199 9.34 30.18 -3.94
N ASN A 200 10.08 29.36 -3.17
CA ASN A 200 10.27 27.94 -3.43
C ASN A 200 9.53 27.08 -2.39
N ARG A 201 8.52 26.30 -2.84
CA ARG A 201 7.70 25.42 -1.99
C ARG A 201 8.46 24.26 -1.34
N TRP A 202 9.60 23.90 -1.92
CA TRP A 202 10.47 22.79 -1.50
C TRP A 202 11.67 23.25 -0.69
N ALA A 203 11.86 24.57 -0.53
CA ALA A 203 12.85 25.11 0.40
C ALA A 203 12.41 24.83 1.84
N ALA A 204 13.33 24.32 2.66
CA ALA A 204 13.07 24.10 4.08
C ALA A 204 12.90 25.44 4.81
N GLY A 205 11.86 25.53 5.63
CA GLY A 205 11.76 26.56 6.65
C GLY A 205 12.55 26.20 7.92
N PRO A 206 12.29 26.90 9.04
CA PRO A 206 12.84 26.53 10.34
C PRO A 206 12.51 25.07 10.69
N ILE A 207 13.50 24.34 11.24
CA ILE A 207 13.40 22.92 11.58
C ILE A 207 12.15 22.61 12.41
N ARG A 208 11.83 23.47 13.39
CA ARG A 208 10.64 23.32 14.23
C ARG A 208 9.35 23.32 13.42
N SER A 209 9.21 24.25 12.46
CA SER A 209 8.01 24.36 11.63
C SER A 209 7.88 23.17 10.69
N GLU A 210 8.99 22.68 10.11
CA GLU A 210 8.96 21.51 9.24
C GLU A 210 8.66 20.22 10.02
N LEU A 211 9.20 20.05 11.23
CA LEU A 211 8.89 18.88 12.07
C LEU A 211 7.43 18.87 12.53
N VAL A 212 6.88 19.99 12.97
CA VAL A 212 5.47 20.06 13.38
C VAL A 212 4.55 19.87 12.17
N ALA A 213 4.88 20.42 11.00
CA ALA A 213 4.11 20.17 9.79
C ALA A 213 4.19 18.69 9.35
N ALA A 214 5.36 18.06 9.43
CA ALA A 214 5.56 16.65 9.11
C ALA A 214 4.77 15.72 10.05
N ILE A 215 4.94 15.89 11.36
CA ILE A 215 4.26 15.09 12.38
C ILE A 215 2.75 15.36 12.36
N GLY A 216 2.36 16.63 12.27
CA GLY A 216 0.95 17.02 12.18
C GLY A 216 0.27 16.42 10.95
N ALA A 217 0.93 16.46 9.79
CA ALA A 217 0.40 15.88 8.57
C ALA A 217 0.25 14.36 8.69
N ALA A 218 1.26 13.65 9.19
CA ALA A 218 1.22 12.20 9.39
C ALA A 218 0.13 11.77 10.38
N SER A 219 -0.04 12.49 11.49
CA SER A 219 -1.01 12.14 12.53
C SER A 219 -2.45 12.45 12.15
N ILE A 220 -2.70 13.57 11.46
CA ILE A 220 -4.05 14.04 11.16
C ILE A 220 -4.56 13.49 9.82
N SER A 221 -3.67 13.14 8.88
CA SER A 221 -4.04 12.62 7.56
C SER A 221 -4.92 11.39 7.63
N LEU A 222 -4.61 10.45 8.54
CA LEU A 222 -5.37 9.22 8.72
C LEU A 222 -6.80 9.50 9.15
N SER A 223 -7.00 10.35 10.16
CA SER A 223 -8.36 10.66 10.65
C SER A 223 -9.18 11.42 9.61
N ILE A 224 -8.60 12.44 8.96
CA ILE A 224 -9.31 13.20 7.92
C ILE A 224 -9.55 12.32 6.68
N GLY A 225 -8.58 11.50 6.29
CA GLY A 225 -8.68 10.59 5.16
C GLY A 225 -9.75 9.52 5.39
N SER A 226 -9.81 8.94 6.59
CA SER A 226 -10.85 7.98 6.98
C SER A 226 -12.23 8.62 7.01
N ALA A 227 -12.34 9.85 7.52
CA ALA A 227 -13.60 10.60 7.49
C ALA A 227 -14.04 10.88 6.05
N LEU A 228 -13.11 11.23 5.15
CA LEU A 228 -13.40 11.47 3.74
C LEU A 228 -13.79 10.17 3.02
N PHE A 229 -13.10 9.06 3.30
CA PHE A 229 -13.46 7.72 2.82
C PHE A 229 -14.89 7.36 3.21
N LEU A 230 -15.25 7.57 4.49
CA LEU A 230 -16.58 7.28 5.00
C LEU A 230 -17.63 8.22 4.41
N ALA A 231 -17.30 9.50 4.22
CA ALA A 231 -18.20 10.48 3.61
C ALA A 231 -18.61 10.10 2.18
N PHE A 232 -17.74 9.40 1.43
CA PHE A 232 -18.11 8.83 0.13
C PHE A 232 -18.84 7.49 0.28
N ASN A 233 -18.27 6.55 1.04
CA ASN A 233 -18.78 5.18 1.09
C ASN A 233 -20.11 5.05 1.82
N TYR A 234 -20.29 5.72 2.96
CA TYR A 234 -21.48 5.54 3.78
C TYR A 234 -22.78 5.94 3.06
N PRO A 235 -22.94 7.18 2.55
CA PRO A 235 -24.17 7.54 1.86
C PRO A 235 -24.39 6.74 0.57
N LEU A 236 -23.33 6.50 -0.22
CA LEU A 236 -23.49 5.84 -1.52
C LEU A 236 -23.72 4.33 -1.38
N HIS A 237 -22.96 3.65 -0.53
CA HIS A 237 -23.08 2.20 -0.36
C HIS A 237 -24.15 1.83 0.65
N THR A 238 -24.14 2.45 1.83
CA THR A 238 -25.01 2.03 2.95
C THR A 238 -26.42 2.57 2.80
N VAL A 239 -26.58 3.85 2.41
CA VAL A 239 -27.91 4.47 2.27
C VAL A 239 -28.53 4.17 0.90
N LEU A 240 -27.75 4.25 -0.19
CA LEU A 240 -28.25 4.06 -1.56
C LEU A 240 -28.05 2.66 -2.14
N GLY A 241 -27.31 1.77 -1.46
CA GLY A 241 -27.08 0.40 -1.93
C GLY A 241 -26.17 0.29 -3.15
N ILE A 242 -25.41 1.33 -3.51
CA ILE A 242 -24.55 1.31 -4.70
C ILE A 242 -23.35 0.37 -4.44
N PRO A 243 -23.03 -0.55 -5.36
CA PRO A 243 -21.86 -1.43 -5.21
C PRO A 243 -20.56 -0.63 -5.05
N LYS A 244 -19.67 -1.09 -4.17
CA LYS A 244 -18.40 -0.41 -3.84
C LYS A 244 -17.55 -0.20 -5.09
N LYS A 245 -17.47 -1.21 -5.97
CA LYS A 245 -16.74 -1.11 -7.24
C LYS A 245 -17.20 0.07 -8.11
N VAL A 246 -18.51 0.35 -8.13
CA VAL A 246 -19.07 1.45 -8.93
C VAL A 246 -18.69 2.80 -8.34
N ILE A 247 -18.73 2.91 -7.01
CA ILE A 247 -18.30 4.12 -6.29
C ILE A 247 -16.83 4.42 -6.59
N VAL A 248 -15.95 3.42 -6.45
CA VAL A 248 -14.51 3.60 -6.63
C VAL A 248 -14.17 3.94 -8.08
N ILE A 249 -14.75 3.23 -9.06
CA ILE A 249 -14.60 3.56 -10.48
C ILE A 249 -15.09 4.99 -10.76
N GLY A 250 -16.25 5.38 -10.22
CA GLY A 250 -16.79 6.73 -10.38
C GLY A 250 -15.87 7.82 -9.82
N VAL A 251 -15.31 7.62 -8.62
CA VAL A 251 -14.34 8.54 -8.01
C VAL A 251 -13.08 8.66 -8.85
N PHE A 252 -12.53 7.54 -9.32
CA PHE A 252 -11.30 7.54 -10.13
C PHE A 252 -11.52 8.14 -11.52
N LEU A 253 -12.65 7.86 -12.17
CA LEU A 253 -13.01 8.55 -13.42
C LEU A 253 -13.21 10.06 -13.19
N GLY A 254 -13.83 10.45 -12.07
CA GLY A 254 -13.92 11.85 -11.64
C GLY A 254 -12.54 12.50 -11.50
N ALA A 255 -11.61 11.84 -10.80
CA ALA A 255 -10.23 12.30 -10.65
C ALA A 255 -9.52 12.44 -12.02
N LEU A 256 -9.66 11.45 -12.91
CA LEU A 256 -9.09 11.47 -14.26
C LEU A 256 -9.64 12.62 -15.11
N THR A 257 -10.93 12.91 -15.05
CA THR A 257 -11.52 14.04 -15.77
C THR A 257 -11.04 15.40 -15.25
N ILE A 258 -10.85 15.52 -13.92
CA ILE A 258 -10.21 16.69 -13.30
C ILE A 258 -8.78 16.84 -13.85
N PHE A 259 -7.99 15.76 -13.89
CA PHE A 259 -6.65 15.80 -14.49
C PHE A 259 -6.69 16.24 -15.94
N TRP A 260 -7.50 15.60 -16.76
CA TRP A 260 -7.59 15.93 -18.17
C TRP A 260 -7.92 17.41 -18.41
N LYS A 261 -8.77 18.01 -17.56
CA LYS A 261 -9.11 19.43 -17.63
C LYS A 261 -7.98 20.36 -17.17
N PHE A 262 -7.29 20.04 -16.07
CA PHE A 262 -6.28 20.92 -15.48
C PHE A 262 -4.88 20.72 -16.05
N ASP A 263 -4.55 19.53 -16.53
CA ASP A 263 -3.25 19.20 -17.14
C ASP A 263 -3.05 19.94 -18.47
N ARG A 264 -4.12 20.10 -19.27
CA ARG A 264 -4.11 20.96 -20.48
C ARG A 264 -3.76 22.42 -20.20
N LYS A 265 -3.87 22.84 -18.95
CA LYS A 265 -3.47 24.17 -18.51
C LYS A 265 -2.15 24.13 -17.74
N SER A 266 -1.43 23.02 -17.63
CA SER A 266 -0.23 22.94 -16.79
C SER A 266 0.87 23.88 -17.26
N ASN A 267 1.63 24.46 -16.32
CA ASN A 267 2.86 25.23 -16.59
C ASN A 267 4.06 24.29 -16.43
N ARG A 268 4.07 23.16 -17.15
CA ARG A 268 5.24 22.27 -17.16
C ARG A 268 6.39 23.04 -17.78
N SER A 269 7.44 23.23 -17.00
CA SER A 269 8.73 23.76 -17.45
C SER A 269 9.66 22.57 -17.67
N GLY A 270 10.59 22.68 -18.63
CA GLY A 270 11.62 21.68 -18.85
C GLY A 270 12.32 21.31 -17.53
N PRO A 271 12.75 20.05 -17.37
CA PRO A 271 13.32 19.60 -16.11
C PRO A 271 14.66 20.32 -15.91
N SER A 272 14.90 20.80 -14.69
CA SER A 272 16.28 21.01 -14.23
C SER A 272 17.05 19.69 -14.44
N SER A 273 18.31 19.75 -14.91
CA SER A 273 19.09 18.55 -15.26
C SER A 273 18.88 17.41 -14.25
N GLN A 274 18.44 16.24 -14.72
CA GLN A 274 18.17 15.12 -13.81
C GLN A 274 19.48 14.64 -13.22
N SER A 275 19.48 14.46 -11.89
CA SER A 275 20.62 13.84 -11.22
C SER A 275 20.61 12.33 -11.45
N PHE A 276 21.76 11.67 -11.27
CA PHE A 276 21.84 10.21 -11.27
C PHE A 276 20.84 9.57 -10.28
N MET A 277 20.58 10.21 -9.13
CA MET A 277 19.62 9.73 -8.13
C MET A 277 18.18 9.82 -8.63
N ASP A 278 17.84 10.81 -9.48
CA ASP A 278 16.52 10.89 -10.10
C ASP A 278 16.30 9.74 -11.09
N HIS A 279 17.32 9.41 -11.90
CA HIS A 279 17.26 8.26 -12.80
C HIS A 279 17.20 6.94 -12.04
N LEU A 280 17.96 6.78 -10.96
CA LEU A 280 17.93 5.59 -10.12
C LEU A 280 16.53 5.37 -9.52
N LEU A 281 15.90 6.44 -9.01
CA LEU A 281 14.56 6.36 -8.45
C LEU A 281 13.51 6.03 -9.52
N ASN A 282 13.60 6.66 -10.70
CA ASN A 282 12.74 6.33 -11.83
C ASN A 282 12.93 4.87 -12.28
N GLY A 283 14.18 4.38 -12.31
CA GLY A 283 14.49 2.99 -12.61
C GLY A 283 13.91 2.02 -11.58
N TYR A 284 13.96 2.38 -10.29
CA TYR A 284 13.33 1.61 -9.22
C TYR A 284 11.81 1.54 -9.38
N ILE A 285 11.17 2.66 -9.74
CA ILE A 285 9.74 2.71 -10.03
C ILE A 285 9.35 1.77 -11.15
N VAL A 286 10.05 1.80 -12.29
CA VAL A 286 9.78 0.87 -13.39
C VAL A 286 10.07 -0.58 -12.96
N GLY A 287 11.15 -0.77 -12.19
CA GLY A 287 11.52 -2.03 -11.58
C GLY A 287 10.41 -2.63 -10.70
N HIS A 288 9.64 -1.80 -9.99
CA HIS A 288 8.50 -2.26 -9.17
C HIS A 288 7.46 -2.97 -10.03
N PHE A 289 6.99 -2.33 -11.10
CA PHE A 289 5.99 -2.92 -12.00
C PHE A 289 6.52 -4.18 -12.70
N LEU A 290 7.77 -4.12 -13.19
CA LEU A 290 8.42 -5.27 -13.82
C LEU A 290 8.64 -6.42 -12.84
N LEU A 291 8.95 -6.14 -11.58
CA LEU A 291 9.13 -7.16 -10.55
C LEU A 291 7.83 -7.94 -10.34
N TYR A 292 6.72 -7.26 -10.08
CA TYR A 292 5.44 -7.95 -9.82
C TYR A 292 4.90 -8.66 -11.05
N LEU A 293 5.12 -8.11 -12.25
CA LEU A 293 4.86 -8.83 -13.49
C LEU A 293 5.74 -10.09 -13.61
N GLY A 294 7.05 -9.97 -13.33
CA GLY A 294 8.00 -11.07 -13.36
C GLY A 294 7.67 -12.18 -12.35
N LEU A 295 7.28 -11.82 -11.13
CA LEU A 295 6.82 -12.76 -10.11
C LEU A 295 5.56 -13.51 -10.58
N ALA A 296 4.60 -12.81 -11.20
CA ALA A 296 3.37 -13.42 -11.72
C ALA A 296 3.60 -14.37 -12.91
N ILE A 297 4.70 -14.19 -13.65
CA ILE A 297 5.11 -15.08 -14.76
C ILE A 297 5.90 -16.28 -14.23
N ALA A 298 6.83 -16.04 -13.30
CA ALA A 298 7.84 -17.02 -12.90
C ALA A 298 7.37 -17.98 -11.80
N LEU A 299 6.42 -17.56 -10.96
CA LEU A 299 5.98 -18.33 -9.80
C LEU A 299 4.54 -18.82 -9.96
N ASN A 300 4.15 -19.79 -9.15
CA ASN A 300 2.79 -20.33 -9.10
C ASN A 300 2.22 -20.14 -7.69
N PRO A 301 1.07 -19.47 -7.53
CA PRO A 301 0.48 -19.24 -6.22
C PRO A 301 0.06 -20.54 -5.52
N ARG A 302 -0.14 -21.65 -6.25
CA ARG A 302 -0.50 -22.94 -5.66
C ARG A 302 0.61 -23.55 -4.79
N ASP A 303 1.86 -23.22 -5.08
CA ASP A 303 3.02 -23.79 -4.39
C ASP A 303 3.35 -23.04 -3.08
N VAL A 304 2.60 -21.97 -2.80
CA VAL A 304 2.81 -21.10 -1.63
C VAL A 304 2.14 -21.69 -0.40
N VAL A 305 2.89 -21.73 0.70
CA VAL A 305 2.40 -22.16 2.01
C VAL A 305 2.66 -21.07 3.03
N SER A 306 1.63 -20.67 3.78
CA SER A 306 1.71 -19.60 4.79
C SER A 306 1.30 -20.12 6.16
N SER A 307 2.28 -20.33 7.03
CA SER A 307 2.09 -20.77 8.42
C SER A 307 2.26 -19.58 9.38
N GLY A 308 1.16 -19.09 9.93
CA GLY A 308 1.18 -17.88 10.73
C GLY A 308 -0.17 -17.53 11.32
N ARG A 309 -0.33 -16.25 11.61
CA ARG A 309 -1.55 -15.66 12.15
C ARG A 309 -2.52 -15.40 11.00
N HIS A 310 -3.77 -15.79 11.18
CA HIS A 310 -4.84 -15.63 10.20
C HIS A 310 -6.16 -15.34 10.92
N GLN A 311 -7.23 -15.11 10.16
CA GLN A 311 -8.56 -14.92 10.73
C GLN A 311 -8.93 -16.12 11.66
N PRO A 312 -9.38 -15.87 12.91
CA PRO A 312 -9.76 -16.95 13.82
C PRO A 312 -10.81 -17.88 13.23
N ILE A 313 -10.68 -19.19 13.45
CA ILE A 313 -11.70 -20.18 13.02
C ILE A 313 -12.86 -20.20 14.02
N GLY A 314 -14.08 -19.98 13.55
CA GLY A 314 -15.27 -19.90 14.39
C GLY A 314 -16.20 -21.10 14.29
N ASN A 315 -17.13 -21.21 15.25
CA ASN A 315 -18.20 -22.20 15.20
C ASN A 315 -19.38 -21.68 14.38
N CYS A 316 -19.49 -22.14 13.14
CA CYS A 316 -20.47 -21.63 12.19
C CYS A 316 -21.85 -22.28 12.30
N ARG A 317 -22.03 -23.22 13.24
CA ARG A 317 -23.32 -23.87 13.51
C ARG A 317 -24.14 -23.13 14.55
N ASN A 318 -23.48 -22.46 15.50
CA ASN A 318 -24.09 -21.69 16.58
C ASN A 318 -23.64 -20.22 16.48
N ALA A 319 -24.14 -19.49 15.50
CA ALA A 319 -23.71 -18.13 15.19
C ALA A 319 -24.12 -17.12 16.28
N THR A 320 -23.30 -16.94 17.31
CA THR A 320 -23.39 -15.79 18.24
C THR A 320 -22.65 -14.56 17.73
N SER A 321 -21.66 -14.71 16.82
CA SER A 321 -20.99 -13.60 16.11
C SER A 321 -20.60 -14.01 14.67
N PRO A 322 -21.54 -14.04 13.71
CA PRO A 322 -21.29 -14.49 12.34
C PRO A 322 -20.28 -13.67 11.54
N ASN A 323 -19.86 -12.50 12.03
CA ASN A 323 -19.03 -11.55 11.27
C ASN A 323 -17.57 -11.47 11.72
N THR A 324 -17.16 -12.13 12.82
CA THR A 324 -15.78 -12.04 13.33
C THR A 324 -14.90 -13.21 12.88
N ASP A 325 -15.49 -14.38 12.71
CA ASP A 325 -14.70 -15.61 12.57
C ASP A 325 -14.83 -16.23 11.16
N LEU A 326 -13.82 -17.00 10.77
CA LEU A 326 -13.77 -17.70 9.49
C LEU A 326 -14.56 -19.01 9.56
N CYS A 327 -15.46 -19.20 8.60
CA CYS A 327 -16.26 -20.41 8.45
C CYS A 327 -15.72 -21.35 7.38
N LEU A 328 -15.17 -22.49 7.79
CA LEU A 328 -14.54 -23.47 6.89
C LEU A 328 -15.50 -24.06 5.83
N ASP A 329 -16.79 -24.08 6.12
CA ASP A 329 -17.82 -24.63 5.23
C ASP A 329 -18.27 -23.65 4.14
N SER A 330 -18.16 -22.34 4.37
CA SER A 330 -18.77 -21.31 3.52
C SER A 330 -17.80 -20.24 2.98
N PHE A 331 -16.55 -20.23 3.44
CA PHE A 331 -15.58 -19.21 2.99
C PHE A 331 -15.17 -19.39 1.53
N ASN A 332 -14.69 -18.29 0.94
CA ASN A 332 -14.26 -18.27 -0.43
C ASN A 332 -12.87 -18.91 -0.61
N ARG A 333 -12.84 -20.10 -1.20
CA ARG A 333 -11.60 -20.88 -1.46
C ARG A 333 -10.81 -20.42 -2.69
N SER A 334 -11.17 -19.30 -3.32
CA SER A 334 -10.49 -18.80 -4.53
C SER A 334 -9.09 -18.23 -4.30
N TYR A 335 -8.72 -17.94 -3.04
CA TYR A 335 -7.43 -17.34 -2.67
C TYR A 335 -6.53 -18.32 -1.93
N TYR A 336 -7.09 -19.03 -0.95
CA TYR A 336 -6.40 -20.06 -0.18
C TYR A 336 -7.37 -21.18 0.21
N ASP A 337 -6.80 -22.32 0.55
CA ASP A 337 -7.49 -23.44 1.19
C ASP A 337 -6.52 -24.19 2.13
N PHE A 338 -6.85 -25.44 2.45
CA PHE A 338 -6.09 -26.28 3.37
C PHE A 338 -5.54 -27.56 2.70
N HIS A 339 -5.36 -27.58 1.38
CA HIS A 339 -4.97 -28.81 0.67
C HIS A 339 -3.56 -29.32 0.99
N CYS A 340 -2.67 -28.45 1.47
CA CYS A 340 -1.29 -28.77 1.84
C CYS A 340 -1.15 -29.28 3.28
N VAL A 341 -2.24 -29.34 4.06
CA VAL A 341 -2.25 -29.90 5.42
C VAL A 341 -3.12 -31.15 5.49
N ALA A 342 -2.71 -32.11 6.34
CA ALA A 342 -3.43 -33.38 6.47
C ALA A 342 -4.81 -33.23 7.11
N MET A 343 -4.98 -32.24 7.99
CA MET A 343 -6.25 -31.94 8.66
C MET A 343 -6.47 -30.43 8.70
N PRO A 344 -7.70 -29.95 8.45
CA PRO A 344 -8.03 -28.53 8.57
C PRO A 344 -7.91 -28.06 10.03
N PRO A 345 -7.68 -26.75 10.27
CA PRO A 345 -7.59 -26.20 11.62
C PRO A 345 -8.89 -26.38 12.40
N GLN A 346 -8.77 -26.54 13.72
CA GLN A 346 -9.90 -26.69 14.63
C GLN A 346 -10.52 -25.32 14.98
N GLU A 347 -11.74 -25.33 15.50
CA GLU A 347 -12.41 -24.14 16.05
C GLU A 347 -11.54 -23.47 17.13
N GLY A 348 -11.48 -22.14 17.13
CA GLY A 348 -10.64 -21.35 18.02
C GLY A 348 -9.17 -21.24 17.58
N ALA A 349 -8.78 -21.85 16.46
CA ALA A 349 -7.45 -21.68 15.90
C ALA A 349 -7.24 -20.23 15.42
N TYR A 350 -6.19 -19.60 15.94
CA TYR A 350 -5.74 -18.25 15.54
C TYR A 350 -4.41 -18.28 14.79
N TRP A 351 -3.63 -19.34 15.03
CA TRP A 351 -2.41 -19.64 14.30
C TRP A 351 -2.56 -20.96 13.57
N TYR A 352 -2.44 -20.96 12.24
CA TYR A 352 -2.56 -22.17 11.44
C TYR A 352 -1.87 -22.01 10.08
N THR A 353 -1.85 -23.09 9.31
CA THR A 353 -1.25 -23.13 7.97
C THR A 353 -2.34 -23.07 6.91
N ILE A 354 -2.15 -22.19 5.93
CA ILE A 354 -2.98 -22.09 4.73
C ILE A 354 -2.12 -22.30 3.49
N CYS A 355 -2.78 -22.68 2.40
CA CYS A 355 -2.17 -23.08 1.14
C CYS A 355 -2.75 -22.20 0.03
N GLY A 356 -1.89 -21.65 -0.83
CA GLY A 356 -2.35 -20.83 -1.94
C GLY A 356 -3.09 -21.66 -2.98
N THR A 357 -4.01 -21.05 -3.71
CA THR A 357 -4.72 -21.73 -4.79
C THR A 357 -4.27 -21.23 -6.15
N SER A 358 -4.43 -22.07 -7.18
CA SER A 358 -4.15 -21.72 -8.57
C SER A 358 -4.97 -20.52 -9.04
N TYR A 359 -4.51 -19.86 -10.10
CA TYR A 359 -5.30 -18.81 -10.77
C TYR A 359 -6.60 -19.37 -11.32
N GLY A 360 -7.70 -18.61 -11.23
CA GLY A 360 -8.92 -18.94 -11.95
C GLY A 360 -8.72 -18.82 -13.47
N ASN A 361 -8.09 -17.72 -13.90
CA ASN A 361 -7.71 -17.47 -15.29
C ASN A 361 -6.33 -16.77 -15.32
N HIS A 362 -5.26 -17.56 -15.45
CA HIS A 362 -3.89 -17.03 -15.41
C HIS A 362 -3.58 -16.08 -16.58
N PRO A 363 -3.95 -16.38 -17.85
CA PRO A 363 -3.78 -15.44 -18.96
C PRO A 363 -4.43 -14.07 -18.73
N GLU A 364 -5.64 -14.04 -18.16
CA GLU A 364 -6.33 -12.79 -17.84
C GLU A 364 -5.59 -12.00 -16.75
N PHE A 365 -5.16 -12.67 -15.68
CA PHE A 365 -4.36 -12.03 -14.62
C PHE A 365 -3.07 -11.42 -15.18
N LEU A 366 -2.36 -12.16 -16.04
CA LEU A 366 -1.14 -11.67 -16.71
C LEU A 366 -1.43 -10.49 -17.64
N TYR A 367 -2.48 -10.56 -18.44
CA TYR A 367 -2.88 -9.46 -19.32
C TYR A 367 -3.11 -8.17 -18.53
N VAL A 368 -3.83 -8.24 -17.41
CA VAL A 368 -4.08 -7.08 -16.54
C VAL A 368 -2.78 -6.53 -15.95
N MET A 369 -1.86 -7.38 -15.48
CA MET A 369 -0.55 -6.96 -14.98
C MET A 369 0.30 -6.28 -16.07
N ILE A 370 0.25 -6.78 -17.31
CA ILE A 370 0.92 -6.16 -18.47
C ILE A 370 0.33 -4.78 -18.75
N VAL A 371 -1.00 -4.65 -18.78
CA VAL A 371 -1.69 -3.38 -19.01
C VAL A 371 -1.33 -2.36 -17.92
N ILE A 372 -1.35 -2.76 -16.64
CA ILE A 372 -0.94 -1.88 -15.52
C ILE A 372 0.52 -1.44 -15.69
N THR A 373 1.42 -2.38 -15.98
CA THR A 373 2.85 -2.09 -16.17
C THR A 373 3.07 -1.11 -17.32
N PHE A 374 2.37 -1.31 -18.44
CA PHE A 374 2.44 -0.42 -19.60
C PHE A 374 1.92 0.98 -19.29
N VAL A 375 0.73 1.08 -18.69
CA VAL A 375 0.12 2.36 -18.30
C VAL A 375 1.00 3.11 -17.30
N ALA A 376 1.54 2.41 -16.28
CA ALA A 376 2.43 3.02 -15.32
C ALA A 376 3.72 3.52 -15.96
N THR A 377 4.33 2.73 -16.85
CA THR A 377 5.53 3.13 -17.58
C THR A 377 5.27 4.39 -18.41
N LEU A 378 4.14 4.45 -19.13
CA LEU A 378 3.75 5.64 -19.89
C LEU A 378 3.54 6.86 -18.99
N ILE A 379 2.79 6.72 -17.89
CA ILE A 379 2.54 7.82 -16.96
C ILE A 379 3.85 8.34 -16.39
N HIS A 380 4.73 7.46 -15.91
CA HIS A 380 6.02 7.86 -15.36
C HIS A 380 6.94 8.47 -16.43
N TRP A 381 6.94 7.94 -17.64
CA TRP A 381 7.66 8.53 -18.75
C TRP A 381 7.18 9.96 -19.03
N THR A 382 5.86 10.16 -19.10
CA THR A 382 5.28 11.48 -19.33
C THR A 382 5.56 12.46 -18.20
N ILE A 383 5.59 12.02 -16.95
CA ILE A 383 5.89 12.88 -15.79
C ILE A 383 7.38 13.28 -15.76
N HIS A 384 8.27 12.39 -16.18
CA HIS A 384 9.72 12.55 -15.98
C HIS A 384 10.51 12.90 -17.23
N TYR A 385 10.02 12.68 -18.44
CA TYR A 385 10.81 12.85 -19.66
C TYR A 385 10.06 13.60 -20.77
N ASP A 386 8.74 13.64 -20.74
CA ASP A 386 7.93 14.33 -21.76
C ASP A 386 7.67 15.80 -21.38
N PHE A 387 8.57 16.67 -21.80
CA PHE A 387 8.46 18.11 -21.62
C PHE A 387 8.38 18.82 -22.97
N PRO A 388 7.60 19.91 -23.07
CA PRO A 388 7.62 20.73 -24.27
C PRO A 388 9.05 21.23 -24.51
N PRO A 389 9.52 21.27 -25.77
CA PRO A 389 10.80 21.87 -26.09
C PRO A 389 10.82 23.30 -25.52
N GLU A 390 11.96 23.72 -24.94
CA GLU A 390 12.14 25.13 -24.60
C GLU A 390 11.80 25.95 -25.85
N PRO A 391 11.02 27.04 -25.73
CA PRO A 391 10.85 27.94 -26.86
C PRO A 391 12.26 28.34 -27.26
N ALA A 392 12.68 27.90 -28.45
CA ALA A 392 13.95 28.33 -29.01
C ALA A 392 13.91 29.84 -28.91
N GLU A 393 14.76 30.41 -28.05
CA GLU A 393 14.99 31.84 -28.10
C GLU A 393 15.26 32.12 -29.56
N LEU A 394 14.40 32.95 -30.14
CA LEU A 394 14.58 33.50 -31.45
C LEU A 394 15.90 34.26 -31.35
N ILE A 395 17.01 33.58 -31.65
CA ILE A 395 18.29 34.19 -31.95
C ILE A 395 18.07 34.85 -33.32
N LEU A 396 17.29 35.93 -33.31
CA LEU A 396 17.33 36.96 -34.33
C LEU A 396 18.60 37.76 -34.03
N LEU A 397 19.70 37.31 -34.64
CA LEU A 397 20.80 38.18 -35.01
C LEU A 397 20.36 39.11 -36.15
#